data_AF-A0A5N6KJF9-F1
#
_entry.id   AF-A0A5N6KJF9-F1
#
_cell.length_a   1.000
_cell.length_b   1.000
_cell.length_c   1.000
_cell.angle_alpha   90.00
_cell.angle_beta   90.00
_cell.angle_gamma   90.00
#
_symmetry.space_group_name_H-M   'P 1'
#
loop_
_entity.id
_entity.type
_entity.pdbx_description
1 polymer ?
#
loop_
_entity_poly.entity_id
_entity_poly.type
_entity_poly.pdbx_seq_one_letter_code
_entity_poly.pdbx_strand_id
1 'polypeptide(L)'
;MGRDHTIYATQPGYVKYYKDPERHPKRQYIGVVFKRDQVLPLPRNTVRRRRLGMEVAKIVEPETPQVEVEITGLESGDASVLGVKEKKKKRERKGEEGRNLQLRPGYMYREANWEIGRAAERAKVKVRLYKPGDRWTAWRKANVRKAKNAEKRGLAGRKKK
;
A
#
# COMPACT_ATOMS: atom_id res chain seq x y z
N MET A 1 30.32 5.38 -3.26
CA MET A 1 31.14 4.45 -4.07
C MET A 1 30.17 3.46 -4.68
N GLY A 2 30.25 3.25 -5.99
CA GLY A 2 29.40 2.32 -6.71
C GLY A 2 29.71 0.86 -6.33
N ARG A 3 28.85 -0.06 -6.77
CA ARG A 3 29.05 -1.51 -6.61
C ARG A 3 30.37 -1.97 -7.25
N ASP A 4 30.77 -1.29 -8.32
CA ASP A 4 31.97 -1.47 -9.13
C ASP A 4 33.18 -0.64 -8.63
N HIS A 5 33.11 -0.07 -7.42
CA HIS A 5 34.11 0.85 -6.86
C HIS A 5 34.24 2.20 -7.58
N THR A 6 33.33 2.54 -8.50
CA THR A 6 33.31 3.86 -9.13
C THR A 6 33.06 4.95 -8.07
N ILE A 7 33.93 5.96 -8.04
CA ILE A 7 33.80 7.09 -7.11
C ILE A 7 33.00 8.20 -7.79
N TYR A 8 31.89 8.59 -7.18
CA TYR A 8 30.98 9.62 -7.69
C TYR A 8 30.75 10.71 -6.63
N ALA A 9 30.38 11.90 -7.09
CA ALA A 9 30.03 13.02 -6.23
C ALA A 9 28.62 12.83 -5.65
N THR A 10 28.48 12.91 -4.33
CA THR A 10 27.19 12.85 -3.63
C THR A 10 26.52 14.20 -3.48
N GLN A 11 27.28 15.28 -3.68
CA GLN A 11 26.87 16.67 -3.54
C GLN A 11 27.58 17.52 -4.60
N PRO A 12 26.96 18.62 -5.06
CA PRO A 12 27.61 19.55 -5.98
C PRO A 12 28.74 20.30 -5.27
N GLY A 13 29.90 20.36 -5.92
CA GLY A 13 31.09 20.99 -5.38
C GLY A 13 32.32 20.72 -6.23
N TYR A 14 33.48 20.80 -5.60
CA TYR A 14 34.78 20.66 -6.25
C TYR A 14 35.52 19.43 -5.72
N VAL A 15 36.08 18.64 -6.63
CA VAL A 15 36.81 17.42 -6.30
C VAL A 15 38.17 17.77 -5.71
N LYS A 16 38.55 17.09 -4.62
CA LYS A 16 39.87 17.18 -3.99
C LYS A 16 40.39 15.78 -3.70
N TYR A 17 41.64 15.54 -4.09
CA TYR A 17 42.41 14.36 -3.74
C TYR A 17 43.22 14.67 -2.49
N TYR A 18 43.16 13.82 -1.46
CA TYR A 18 43.87 14.04 -0.20
C TYR A 18 44.28 12.73 0.47
N LYS A 19 45.21 12.81 1.41
CA LYS A 19 45.58 11.70 2.31
C LYS A 19 45.20 12.13 3.73
N ASP A 20 44.69 11.18 4.50
CA ASP A 20 44.29 11.42 5.88
C ASP A 20 45.04 10.43 6.78
N PRO A 21 46.22 10.82 7.30
CA PRO A 21 47.04 9.92 8.11
C PRO A 21 46.40 9.60 9.47
N GLU A 22 45.59 10.52 10.02
CA GLU A 22 44.87 10.30 11.27
C GLU A 22 43.84 9.18 11.13
N ARG A 23 43.16 9.12 9.97
CA ARG A 23 42.15 8.10 9.71
C ARG A 23 42.74 6.80 9.17
N HIS A 24 43.57 6.87 8.13
CA HIS A 24 44.20 5.71 7.50
C HIS A 24 45.55 6.09 6.85
N PRO A 25 46.69 5.70 7.43
CA PRO A 25 48.03 6.13 6.98
C PRO A 25 48.38 5.79 5.53
N LYS A 26 47.86 4.69 4.99
CA LYS A 26 48.25 4.15 3.67
C LYS A 26 47.25 4.47 2.55
N ARG A 27 46.08 5.04 2.84
CA ARG A 27 45.00 5.20 1.87
C ARG A 27 44.93 6.63 1.34
N GLN A 28 44.59 6.75 0.06
CA GLN A 28 44.29 8.02 -0.59
C GLN A 28 42.77 8.15 -0.72
N TYR A 29 42.27 9.36 -0.55
CA TYR A 29 40.85 9.67 -0.57
C TYR A 29 40.52 10.69 -1.65
N ILE A 30 39.33 10.56 -2.19
CA ILE A 30 38.72 11.56 -3.07
C ILE A 30 37.49 12.09 -2.33
N GLY A 31 37.44 13.40 -2.16
CA GLY A 31 36.32 14.09 -1.52
C GLY A 31 35.81 15.25 -2.36
N VAL A 32 34.65 15.76 -1.99
CA VAL A 32 34.04 16.93 -2.63
C VAL A 32 33.86 18.03 -1.58
N VAL A 33 34.31 19.23 -1.91
CA VAL A 33 34.18 20.44 -1.08
C VAL A 33 33.19 21.42 -1.69
N PHE A 34 32.51 22.23 -0.88
CA PHE A 34 31.49 23.16 -1.38
C PHE A 34 32.06 24.42 -2.05
N LYS A 35 33.22 24.90 -1.59
CA LYS A 35 33.92 26.07 -2.14
C LYS A 35 35.31 25.65 -2.61
N ARG A 36 35.84 26.28 -3.68
CA ARG A 36 37.11 25.90 -4.30
C ARG A 36 38.32 26.01 -3.35
N ASP A 37 38.27 27.00 -2.47
CA ASP A 37 39.36 27.37 -1.55
C ASP A 37 39.48 26.42 -0.35
N GLN A 38 38.51 25.52 -0.17
CA GLN A 38 38.50 24.59 0.95
C GLN A 38 39.43 23.40 0.70
N VAL A 39 40.13 23.00 1.76
CA VAL A 39 41.09 21.88 1.74
C VAL A 39 40.55 20.73 2.58
N LEU A 40 40.84 19.50 2.15
CA LEU A 40 40.63 18.25 2.87
C LEU A 40 42.01 17.66 3.23
N PRO A 41 42.18 16.95 4.35
CA PRO A 41 41.18 16.54 5.34
C PRO A 41 40.72 17.69 6.26
N LEU A 42 39.50 17.62 6.78
CA LEU A 42 39.08 18.52 7.85
C LEU A 42 39.71 18.06 9.18
N PRO A 43 40.17 18.97 10.04
CA PRO A 43 40.65 18.59 11.36
C PRO A 43 39.51 17.98 12.18
N ARG A 44 39.83 16.97 13.00
CA ARG A 44 38.86 16.14 13.72
C ARG A 44 37.84 16.91 14.57
N ASN A 45 38.25 18.03 15.16
CA ASN A 45 37.42 18.83 16.07
C ASN A 45 36.68 19.98 15.39
N THR A 46 36.73 20.08 14.05
CA THR A 46 36.04 21.15 13.33
C THR A 46 34.59 20.81 13.03
N VAL A 47 33.75 21.85 12.94
CA VAL A 47 32.36 21.69 12.56
C VAL A 47 32.24 21.12 11.14
N ARG A 48 31.36 20.13 10.97
CA ARG A 48 31.10 19.54 9.67
C ARG A 48 30.38 20.56 8.79
N ARG A 49 31.00 20.89 7.66
CA ARG A 49 30.37 21.71 6.62
C ARG A 49 29.27 20.87 5.95
N ARG A 50 28.02 21.36 5.93
CA ARG A 50 26.85 20.73 5.28
C ARG A 50 26.05 21.78 4.50
N ARG A 51 25.35 21.34 3.46
CA ARG A 51 24.36 22.15 2.73
C ARG A 51 22.96 21.63 3.02
N LEU A 52 21.98 22.53 3.10
CA LEU A 52 20.57 22.17 3.35
C LEU A 52 19.96 21.43 2.15
N GLY A 53 20.23 21.91 0.92
CA GLY A 53 19.79 21.25 -0.31
C GLY A 53 18.27 21.25 -0.52
N MET A 54 17.57 22.22 0.06
CA MET A 54 16.12 22.39 -0.04
C MET A 54 15.79 23.80 -0.49
N GLU A 55 14.67 23.94 -1.18
CA GLU A 55 14.08 25.21 -1.59
C GLU A 55 12.82 25.50 -0.77
N VAL A 56 12.51 26.77 -0.59
CA VAL A 56 11.32 27.19 0.16
C VAL A 56 10.10 27.01 -0.74
N ALA A 57 9.26 26.03 -0.42
CA ALA A 57 7.98 25.81 -1.06
C ALA A 57 6.85 26.28 -0.15
N LYS A 58 5.83 26.94 -0.73
CA LYS A 58 4.59 27.25 -0.01
C LYS A 58 3.84 25.94 0.26
N ILE A 59 3.42 25.74 1.50
CA ILE A 59 2.58 24.60 1.88
C ILE A 59 1.20 24.86 1.31
N VAL A 60 0.73 23.98 0.43
CA VAL A 60 -0.67 23.99 -0.04
C VAL A 60 -1.45 23.16 0.96
N GLU A 61 -2.32 23.82 1.72
CA GLU A 61 -3.28 23.10 2.56
C GLU A 61 -4.25 22.35 1.65
N PRO A 62 -4.44 21.04 1.83
CA PRO A 62 -5.40 20.31 1.05
C PRO A 62 -6.80 20.83 1.39
N GLU A 63 -7.51 21.37 0.40
CA GLU A 63 -8.92 21.70 0.55
C GLU A 63 -9.66 20.41 0.94
N THR A 64 -10.25 20.39 2.14
CA THR A 64 -11.18 19.33 2.50
C THR A 64 -12.35 19.43 1.53
N PRO A 65 -12.65 18.40 0.71
CA PRO A 65 -13.81 18.45 -0.15
C PRO A 65 -15.03 18.60 0.75
N GLN A 66 -15.62 19.80 0.76
CA GLN A 66 -16.94 20.03 1.31
C GLN A 66 -17.87 19.23 0.40
N VAL A 67 -18.29 18.07 0.87
CA VAL A 67 -19.32 17.28 0.21
C VAL A 67 -20.58 18.12 0.30
N GLU A 68 -20.85 18.91 -0.75
CA GLU A 68 -22.16 19.52 -0.94
C GLU A 68 -23.16 18.38 -1.12
N VAL A 69 -23.87 18.06 -0.03
CA VAL A 69 -25.02 17.20 -0.07
C VAL A 69 -26.12 18.01 -0.74
N GLU A 70 -26.23 17.93 -2.06
CA GLU A 70 -27.42 18.35 -2.79
C GLU A 70 -28.59 17.51 -2.28
N ILE A 71 -29.33 18.04 -1.31
CA ILE A 71 -30.66 17.55 -0.94
C ILE A 71 -31.56 17.94 -2.11
N THR A 72 -31.65 17.06 -3.10
CA THR A 72 -32.66 17.18 -4.15
C THR A 72 -34.03 17.07 -3.48
N GLY A 73 -34.73 18.20 -3.48
CA GLY A 73 -36.02 18.40 -2.84
C GLY A 73 -37.05 17.34 -3.25
N LEU A 74 -37.64 16.71 -2.24
CA LEU A 74 -38.84 15.92 -2.38
C LEU A 74 -39.99 16.76 -1.79
N GLU A 75 -40.70 17.50 -2.64
CA GLU A 75 -42.04 17.99 -2.31
C GLU A 75 -43.04 17.62 -3.41
N SER A 76 -44.05 16.87 -2.96
CA SER A 76 -45.45 16.90 -3.42
C SER A 76 -45.77 16.40 -4.82
N GLY A 77 -46.36 15.20 -4.91
CA GLY A 77 -47.17 14.80 -6.07
C GLY A 77 -47.31 13.30 -6.27
N ASP A 78 -48.49 12.79 -5.92
CA ASP A 78 -49.15 11.62 -6.52
C ASP A 78 -48.72 10.21 -6.12
N ALA A 79 -49.58 9.65 -5.27
CA ALA A 79 -49.75 8.23 -5.02
C ALA A 79 -50.11 7.50 -6.34
N SER A 80 -49.11 6.91 -6.99
CA SER A 80 -49.32 5.80 -7.91
C SER A 80 -48.67 4.55 -7.35
N VAL A 81 -49.51 3.56 -7.05
CA VAL A 81 -49.16 2.22 -6.61
C VAL A 81 -48.41 1.53 -7.76
N LEU A 82 -47.10 1.74 -7.82
CA LEU A 82 -46.20 0.94 -8.65
C LEU A 82 -45.66 -0.18 -7.78
N GLY A 83 -46.16 -1.38 -8.05
CA GLY A 83 -45.85 -2.60 -7.32
C GLY A 83 -44.37 -2.72 -6.98
N VAL A 84 -44.09 -2.76 -5.68
CA VAL A 84 -42.80 -3.13 -5.13
C VAL A 84 -42.57 -4.58 -5.56
N LYS A 85 -41.93 -4.78 -6.72
CA LYS A 85 -41.18 -6.01 -6.95
C LYS A 85 -40.12 -6.00 -5.86
N GLU A 86 -40.37 -6.73 -4.78
CA GLU A 86 -39.37 -7.06 -3.77
C GLU A 86 -38.15 -7.59 -4.53
N LYS A 87 -37.17 -6.71 -4.78
CA LYS A 87 -35.85 -7.12 -5.23
C LYS A 87 -35.35 -7.97 -4.08
N LYS A 88 -35.44 -9.31 -4.24
CA LYS A 88 -34.79 -10.30 -3.38
C LYS A 88 -33.49 -9.68 -2.88
N LYS A 89 -33.40 -9.31 -1.60
CA LYS A 89 -32.17 -8.80 -0.98
C LYS A 89 -31.08 -9.81 -1.35
N LYS A 90 -30.27 -9.45 -2.35
CA LYS A 90 -29.19 -10.29 -2.83
C LYS A 90 -28.25 -10.34 -1.64
N ARG A 91 -28.15 -11.49 -0.98
CA ARG A 91 -27.33 -11.68 0.22
C ARG A 91 -25.97 -11.03 -0.05
N GLU A 92 -25.73 -9.86 0.54
CA GLU A 92 -24.48 -9.15 0.37
C GLU A 92 -23.39 -10.10 0.85
N ARG A 93 -22.46 -10.42 -0.04
CA ARG A 93 -21.36 -11.30 0.32
C ARG A 93 -20.47 -10.53 1.29
N LYS A 94 -19.93 -11.21 2.29
CA LYS A 94 -18.98 -10.62 3.24
C LYS A 94 -17.82 -9.97 2.46
N GLY A 95 -17.65 -8.66 2.60
CA GLY A 95 -16.65 -7.87 1.86
C GLY A 95 -17.18 -7.04 0.68
N GLU A 96 -18.50 -7.04 0.46
CA GLU A 96 -19.16 -6.08 -0.45
C GLU A 96 -19.59 -4.77 0.26
N GLU A 97 -19.40 -4.72 1.58
CA GLU A 97 -19.67 -3.55 2.42
C GLU A 97 -18.69 -2.41 2.07
N GLY A 98 -19.22 -1.26 1.63
CA GLY A 98 -18.42 -0.06 1.34
C GLY A 98 -17.73 -0.02 -0.02
N ARG A 99 -18.32 -0.63 -1.07
CA ARG A 99 -17.82 -0.51 -2.44
C ARG A 99 -17.96 0.92 -2.97
N ASN A 100 -16.88 1.49 -3.50
CA ASN A 100 -16.89 2.82 -4.13
C ASN A 100 -16.86 2.66 -5.66
N LEU A 101 -18.05 2.62 -6.27
CA LEU A 101 -18.19 2.47 -7.71
C LEU A 101 -18.05 3.84 -8.37
N GLN A 102 -16.89 4.10 -8.98
CA GLN A 102 -16.67 5.33 -9.74
C GLN A 102 -17.02 5.11 -11.21
N LEU A 103 -17.56 6.15 -11.85
CA LEU A 103 -17.82 6.15 -13.28
C LEU A 103 -16.49 6.25 -14.04
N ARG A 104 -16.17 5.22 -14.82
CA ARG A 104 -14.99 5.22 -15.69
C ARG A 104 -15.34 5.63 -17.12
N PRO A 105 -14.34 6.06 -17.91
CA PRO A 105 -14.52 6.28 -19.36
C PRO A 105 -15.19 5.08 -20.02
N GLY A 106 -16.20 5.33 -20.85
CA GLY A 106 -17.07 4.28 -21.41
C GLY A 106 -18.33 3.99 -20.59
N TYR A 107 -18.70 4.88 -19.67
CA TYR A 107 -19.95 4.82 -18.89
C TYR A 107 -20.11 3.54 -18.05
N MET A 108 -19.00 2.99 -17.58
CA MET A 108 -18.98 1.77 -16.76
C MET A 108 -18.66 2.09 -15.30
N TYR A 109 -19.54 1.67 -14.39
CA TYR A 109 -19.29 1.75 -12.95
C TYR A 109 -18.38 0.62 -12.49
N ARG A 110 -17.20 0.95 -11.96
CA ARG A 110 -16.22 -0.04 -11.46
C ARG A 110 -15.39 0.55 -10.31
N GLU A 111 -15.00 -0.30 -9.35
CA GLU A 111 -14.00 0.07 -8.34
C GLU A 111 -12.59 0.14 -8.97
N ALA A 112 -11.67 0.86 -8.33
CA ALA A 112 -10.28 0.85 -8.73
C ALA A 112 -9.60 -0.49 -8.38
N ASN A 113 -8.65 -0.96 -9.19
CA ASN A 113 -7.98 -2.25 -8.95
C ASN A 113 -7.29 -2.34 -7.57
N TRP A 114 -6.75 -1.22 -7.07
CA TRP A 114 -6.11 -1.16 -5.75
C TRP A 114 -7.13 -1.23 -4.60
N GLU A 115 -8.33 -0.66 -4.79
CA GLU A 115 -9.46 -0.74 -3.86
C GLU A 115 -9.98 -2.17 -3.77
N ILE A 116 -10.10 -2.86 -4.91
CA ILE A 116 -10.46 -4.29 -4.98
C ILE A 116 -9.42 -5.12 -4.21
N GLY A 117 -8.12 -4.81 -4.34
CA GLY A 117 -7.05 -5.48 -3.59
C GLY A 117 -7.18 -5.35 -2.06
N ARG A 118 -7.73 -4.23 -1.57
CA ARG A 118 -8.00 -3.98 -0.14
C ARG A 118 -9.36 -4.51 0.33
N ALA A 119 -10.15 -5.18 -0.51
CA ALA A 119 -11.44 -5.73 -0.12
C ALA A 119 -11.33 -6.70 1.07
N ALA A 120 -10.25 -7.47 1.16
CA ALA A 120 -9.99 -8.36 2.30
C ALA A 120 -9.77 -7.61 3.63
N GLU A 121 -9.14 -6.43 3.58
CA GLU A 121 -8.92 -5.56 4.73
C GLU A 121 -10.24 -4.93 5.18
N ARG A 122 -11.06 -4.42 4.25
CA ARG A 122 -12.43 -3.93 4.55
C ARG A 122 -13.28 -5.01 5.21
N ALA A 123 -13.22 -6.23 4.67
CA ALA A 123 -13.92 -7.39 5.19
C ALA A 123 -13.34 -7.92 6.52
N LYS A 124 -12.27 -7.30 7.05
CA LYS A 124 -11.52 -7.72 8.24
C LYS A 124 -11.13 -9.21 8.20
N VAL A 125 -10.84 -9.73 7.00
CA VAL A 125 -10.48 -11.14 6.78
C VAL A 125 -8.99 -11.31 7.01
N LYS A 126 -8.61 -11.87 8.16
CA LYS A 126 -7.23 -12.23 8.46
C LYS A 126 -6.95 -13.67 7.99
N VAL A 127 -6.26 -13.82 6.87
CA VAL A 127 -5.78 -15.14 6.39
C VAL A 127 -4.57 -15.55 7.23
N ARG A 128 -4.59 -16.77 7.78
CA ARG A 128 -3.41 -17.33 8.47
C ARG A 128 -2.36 -17.71 7.43
N LEU A 129 -1.10 -17.30 7.65
CA LEU A 129 0.05 -17.72 6.86
C LEU A 129 0.13 -19.26 6.83
N TYR A 130 0.33 -19.81 5.64
CA TYR A 130 0.54 -21.24 5.48
C TYR A 130 1.92 -21.62 6.05
N LYS A 131 1.95 -22.60 6.96
CA LYS A 131 3.19 -23.18 7.50
C LYS A 131 3.44 -24.53 6.81
N PRO A 132 4.49 -24.65 5.97
CA PRO A 132 4.89 -25.93 5.41
C PRO A 132 5.28 -26.91 6.54
N GLY A 133 4.93 -28.19 6.40
CA GLY A 133 5.33 -29.25 7.34
C GLY A 133 4.45 -29.43 8.59
N ASP A 134 3.40 -28.61 8.78
CA ASP A 134 2.47 -28.78 9.91
C ASP A 134 1.49 -29.94 9.68
N ARG A 135 1.91 -31.15 10.08
CA ARG A 135 1.14 -32.40 9.93
C ARG A 135 -0.17 -32.39 10.73
N TRP A 136 -0.21 -31.70 11.87
CA TRP A 136 -1.39 -31.67 12.76
C TRP A 136 -2.52 -30.80 12.21
N THR A 137 -2.19 -29.65 11.60
CA THR A 137 -3.20 -28.84 10.90
C THR A 137 -3.67 -29.53 9.62
N ALA A 138 -2.77 -30.20 8.89
CA ALA A 138 -3.11 -30.99 7.70
C ALA A 138 -4.08 -32.13 8.05
N TRP A 139 -3.80 -32.88 9.12
CA TRP A 139 -4.67 -33.94 9.62
C TRP A 139 -6.05 -33.42 10.04
N ARG A 140 -6.11 -32.31 10.80
CA ARG A 140 -7.38 -31.67 11.18
C ARG A 140 -8.20 -31.26 9.96
N LYS A 141 -7.57 -30.61 8.97
CA LYS A 141 -8.23 -30.22 7.72
C LYS A 141 -8.73 -31.45 6.95
N ALA A 142 -7.96 -32.53 6.90
CA ALA A 142 -8.35 -33.77 6.24
C ALA A 142 -9.57 -34.43 6.92
N ASN A 143 -9.64 -34.45 8.24
CA ASN A 143 -10.79 -34.99 8.98
C ASN A 143 -12.04 -34.16 8.78
N VAL A 144 -11.93 -32.82 8.85
CA VAL A 144 -13.04 -31.92 8.53
C VAL A 144 -13.55 -32.16 7.10
N ARG A 145 -12.65 -32.37 6.15
CA ARG A 145 -13.01 -32.73 4.76
C ARG A 145 -13.72 -34.09 4.68
N LYS A 146 -13.24 -35.11 5.38
CA LYS A 146 -13.87 -36.45 5.43
C LYS A 146 -15.28 -36.37 6.02
N ALA A 147 -15.47 -35.64 7.13
CA ALA A 147 -16.77 -35.44 7.78
C ALA A 147 -17.76 -34.74 6.83
N LYS A 148 -17.37 -33.60 6.22
CA LYS A 148 -18.21 -32.91 5.22
C LYS A 148 -18.59 -33.79 4.04
N ASN A 149 -17.67 -34.65 3.58
CA ASN A 149 -17.96 -35.57 2.49
C ASN A 149 -18.93 -36.68 2.92
N ALA A 150 -18.84 -37.17 4.16
CA ALA A 150 -19.79 -38.13 4.71
C ALA A 150 -21.20 -37.52 4.84
N GLU A 151 -21.32 -36.30 5.36
CA GLU A 151 -22.58 -35.55 5.42
C GLU A 151 -23.20 -35.38 4.03
N LYS A 152 -22.41 -34.95 3.04
CA LYS A 152 -22.87 -34.80 1.64
C LYS A 152 -23.33 -36.12 1.03
N ARG A 153 -22.62 -37.23 1.29
CA ARG A 153 -23.02 -38.57 0.81
C ARG A 153 -24.31 -39.03 1.49
N GLY A 154 -24.46 -38.79 2.79
CA GLY A 154 -25.69 -39.12 3.53
C GLY A 154 -26.92 -38.33 3.04
N LEU A 155 -26.73 -37.06 2.67
CA LEU A 155 -27.78 -36.23 2.06
C LEU A 155 -28.18 -36.71 0.65
N ALA A 156 -27.22 -37.18 -0.15
CA ALA A 156 -27.51 -37.74 -1.48
C ALA A 156 -28.25 -39.09 -1.41
N GLY A 157 -27.96 -39.92 -0.38
CA GLY A 157 -28.64 -41.19 -0.15
C GLY A 157 -30.10 -41.05 0.32
N ARG A 158 -30.42 -40.00 1.09
CA ARG A 158 -31.80 -39.73 1.56
C ARG A 158 -32.75 -39.24 0.47
N LYS A 159 -32.23 -38.78 -0.68
CA LYS A 159 -33.04 -38.29 -1.80
C LYS A 159 -33.52 -39.40 -2.76
N LYS A 160 -33.15 -40.66 -2.49
CA LYS A 160 -33.42 -41.84 -3.32
C LYS A 160 -34.47 -42.81 -2.71
N LYS A 161 -35.20 -42.37 -1.68
CA LYS A 161 -36.34 -43.09 -1.10
C LYS A 161 -37.59 -42.25 -1.26
#